data_AF-A0A3B3WWR8-F1
#
_entry.id   AF-A0A3B3WWR8-F1
#
_cell.length_a   1.000
_cell.length_b   1.000
_cell.length_c   1.000
_cell.angle_alpha   90.00
_cell.angle_beta   90.00
_cell.angle_gamma   90.00
#
_symmetry.space_group_name_H-M   'P 1'
#
loop_
_entity.id
_entity.type
_entity.pdbx_description
1 polymer ?
#
loop_
_entity_poly.entity_id
_entity_poly.type
_entity_poly.pdbx_seq_one_letter_code
_entity_poly.pdbx_strand_id
1 'polypeptide(L)'
;MPPVKSACSVIFTIWIIVPQLCLCPVQATFGTTPNIKHIVIGRCFTYTTLIQPGLRYDCEEIWRQFEKAVVQQASCNVTEEHYCEMFSMMPQVWPCDRFLFWSKTRMLVHSYAAVFRHFWTLEDTLVGFLFNDLIWCGQEEDSDFDFNSCPAWSTCRTHPVYSLWKRASQNFAEMACGNVTVLLNGSITNAFNRKSMFGSVELDSLNPQRVNYVNIKVVTNPEGPHIESCGQGSIVELIQILGSRGFRWTCTNSDLTLVILQCIQDLNQPSCQMLASSMLQQKDQTST
;
A
#
# COMPACT_ATOMS: atom_id res chain seq x y z
N MET A 1 -87.92 -9.24 19.72
CA MET A 1 -87.41 -7.98 20.29
C MET A 1 -86.01 -7.73 19.74
N PRO A 2 -85.66 -6.48 19.41
CA PRO A 2 -84.69 -6.12 18.38
C PRO A 2 -83.22 -6.10 18.87
N PRO A 3 -82.25 -6.00 17.95
CA PRO A 3 -80.84 -6.28 18.20
C PRO A 3 -80.11 -5.04 18.74
N VAL A 4 -79.10 -5.24 19.60
CA VAL A 4 -78.16 -4.18 19.99
C VAL A 4 -76.79 -4.51 19.43
N LYS A 5 -76.28 -3.53 18.68
CA LYS A 5 -75.21 -3.60 17.70
C LYS A 5 -73.84 -3.70 18.38
N SER A 6 -72.99 -4.57 17.84
CA SER A 6 -71.56 -4.64 18.13
C SER A 6 -70.87 -3.35 17.69
N ALA A 7 -70.27 -2.64 18.64
CA ALA A 7 -69.39 -1.50 18.36
C ALA A 7 -67.93 -1.99 18.42
N CYS A 8 -67.32 -2.17 17.24
CA CYS A 8 -65.88 -2.37 17.11
C CYS A 8 -65.16 -1.06 17.48
N SER A 9 -64.47 -1.06 18.62
CA SER A 9 -63.54 0.00 18.97
C SER A 9 -62.20 -0.28 18.29
N VAL A 10 -61.87 0.49 17.24
CA VAL A 10 -60.59 0.40 16.54
C VAL A 10 -59.56 1.18 17.34
N ILE A 11 -58.70 0.47 18.07
CA ILE A 11 -57.56 1.06 18.77
C ILE A 11 -56.45 1.30 17.74
N PHE A 12 -56.26 2.56 17.34
CA PHE A 12 -55.09 2.96 16.55
C PHE A 12 -53.86 2.99 17.46
N THR A 13 -53.05 1.92 17.42
CA THR A 13 -51.73 1.93 18.02
C THR A 13 -50.78 2.71 17.11
N ILE A 14 -50.43 3.93 17.52
CA ILE A 14 -49.40 4.74 16.86
C ILE A 14 -48.05 4.08 17.16
N TRP A 15 -47.50 3.36 16.18
CA TRP A 15 -46.12 2.88 16.20
C TRP A 15 -45.19 4.09 16.04
N ILE A 16 -44.64 4.58 17.16
CA ILE A 16 -43.47 5.46 17.12
C ILE A 16 -42.31 4.60 16.60
N ILE A 17 -42.02 4.74 15.31
CA ILE A 17 -40.77 4.28 14.72
C ILE A 17 -39.71 5.24 15.25
N VAL A 18 -39.04 4.86 16.35
CA VAL A 18 -37.81 5.52 16.75
C VAL A 18 -36.82 5.32 15.60
N PRO A 19 -36.32 6.39 14.95
CA PRO A 19 -35.27 6.23 13.97
C PRO A 19 -34.08 5.69 14.73
N GLN A 20 -33.77 4.42 14.52
CA GLN A 20 -32.57 3.80 15.02
C GLN A 20 -31.42 4.58 14.38
N LEU A 21 -30.88 5.52 15.16
CA LEU A 21 -29.61 6.16 14.87
C LEU A 21 -28.65 5.03 14.57
N CYS A 22 -28.38 4.84 13.27
CA CYS A 22 -27.22 4.11 12.81
C CYS A 22 -26.04 4.87 13.39
N LEU A 23 -25.63 4.48 14.60
CA LEU A 23 -24.27 4.66 15.04
C LEU A 23 -23.43 4.06 13.91
N CYS A 24 -22.77 4.93 13.15
CA CYS A 24 -21.68 4.52 12.28
C CYS A 24 -20.84 3.51 13.08
N PRO A 25 -20.42 2.38 12.49
CA PRO A 25 -19.52 1.49 13.19
C PRO A 25 -18.34 2.35 13.62
N VAL A 26 -18.15 2.49 14.94
CA VAL A 26 -16.95 3.07 15.51
C VAL A 26 -15.85 2.19 14.95
N GLN A 27 -15.13 2.73 13.98
CA GLN A 27 -14.02 2.05 13.35
C GLN A 27 -13.08 1.71 14.51
N ALA A 28 -12.89 0.42 14.79
CA ALA A 28 -12.08 -0.01 15.91
C ALA A 28 -10.71 0.65 15.75
N THR A 29 -10.42 1.62 16.61
CA THR A 29 -9.13 2.30 16.63
C THR A 29 -8.16 1.33 17.28
N PHE A 30 -7.47 0.56 16.47
CA PHE A 30 -6.38 -0.27 16.96
C PHE A 30 -5.27 0.66 17.47
N GLY A 31 -4.81 0.44 18.71
CA GLY A 31 -3.61 1.09 19.23
C GLY A 31 -2.34 0.60 18.54
N THR A 32 -1.21 1.04 19.09
CA THR A 32 0.12 0.59 18.70
C THR A 32 0.20 -0.94 18.71
N THR A 33 0.89 -1.51 17.70
CA THR A 33 1.02 -2.96 17.58
C THR A 33 1.65 -3.56 18.85
N PRO A 34 1.02 -4.55 19.49
CA PRO A 34 1.58 -5.19 20.68
C PRO A 34 2.98 -5.74 20.41
N ASN A 35 3.89 -5.56 21.37
CA ASN A 35 5.29 -5.98 21.26
C ASN A 35 6.08 -5.31 20.12
N ILE A 36 5.68 -4.11 19.66
CA ILE A 36 6.33 -3.40 18.55
C ILE A 36 7.86 -3.35 18.65
N LYS A 37 8.43 -3.11 19.85
CA LYS A 37 9.88 -3.13 20.07
C LYS A 37 10.51 -4.45 19.65
N HIS A 38 9.98 -5.55 20.18
CA HIS A 38 10.50 -6.90 19.91
C HIS A 38 10.35 -7.27 18.43
N ILE A 39 9.24 -6.86 17.80
CA ILE A 39 8.99 -7.11 16.37
C ILE A 39 10.00 -6.35 15.52
N VAL A 40 10.20 -5.05 15.76
CA VAL A 40 11.10 -4.20 14.97
C VAL A 40 12.56 -4.64 15.14
N ILE A 41 13.00 -4.87 16.38
CA ILE A 41 14.36 -5.36 16.65
C ILE A 41 14.57 -6.75 16.03
N GLY A 42 13.62 -7.67 16.19
CA GLY A 42 13.69 -9.01 15.59
C GLY A 42 13.75 -8.99 14.06
N ARG A 43 12.96 -8.12 13.42
CA ARG A 43 13.01 -7.88 11.97
C ARG A 43 14.34 -7.28 11.54
N CYS A 44 14.90 -6.35 12.31
CA CYS A 44 16.22 -5.78 12.04
C CYS A 44 17.33 -6.84 12.06
N PHE A 45 17.36 -7.70 13.08
CA PHE A 45 18.33 -8.80 13.10
C PHE A 45 18.11 -9.81 11.97
N THR A 46 16.86 -10.15 11.66
CA THR A 46 16.51 -11.00 10.52
C THR A 46 17.05 -10.41 9.22
N TYR A 47 16.82 -9.12 9.00
CA TYR A 47 17.24 -8.43 7.79
C TYR A 47 18.76 -8.40 7.64
N THR A 48 19.47 -7.97 8.68
CA THR A 48 20.93 -7.82 8.69
C THR A 48 21.67 -9.15 8.62
N THR A 49 21.07 -10.22 9.14
CA THR A 49 21.72 -11.54 9.22
C THR A 49 21.37 -12.43 8.03
N LEU A 50 20.12 -12.42 7.58
CA LEU A 50 19.60 -13.40 6.62
C LEU A 50 19.31 -12.82 5.23
N ILE A 51 18.88 -11.56 5.16
CA ILE A 51 18.45 -10.94 3.90
C ILE A 51 19.62 -10.22 3.23
N GLN A 52 20.35 -9.40 3.99
CA GLN A 52 21.49 -8.65 3.48
C GLN A 52 22.73 -8.81 4.36
N PRO A 53 23.32 -10.02 4.40
CA PRO A 53 24.48 -10.34 5.22
C PRO A 53 25.68 -9.54 4.74
N GLY A 54 26.06 -8.51 5.48
CA GLY A 54 27.19 -7.63 5.15
C GLY A 54 26.97 -6.18 5.56
N LEU A 55 25.72 -5.77 5.73
CA LEU A 55 25.39 -4.47 6.32
C LEU A 55 25.29 -4.62 7.83
N ARG A 56 26.08 -3.83 8.57
CA ARG A 56 26.01 -3.77 10.03
C ARG A 56 25.21 -2.54 10.43
N TYR A 57 24.04 -2.77 11.00
CA TYR A 57 23.20 -1.74 11.58
C TYR A 57 23.09 -1.97 13.09
N ASP A 58 23.04 -0.88 13.86
CA ASP A 58 22.75 -0.95 15.29
C ASP A 58 21.23 -0.96 15.47
N CYS A 59 20.65 -2.16 15.60
CA CYS A 59 19.21 -2.34 15.69
C CYS A 59 18.60 -1.71 16.95
N GLU A 60 19.35 -1.66 18.06
CA GLU A 60 18.88 -1.04 19.31
C GLU A 60 18.88 0.48 19.17
N GLU A 61 19.92 1.04 18.56
CA GLU A 61 19.99 2.49 18.32
C GLU A 61 18.94 2.95 17.29
N ILE A 62 18.70 2.19 16.21
CA ILE A 62 17.60 2.46 15.27
C ILE A 62 16.26 2.47 16.00
N TRP A 63 16.00 1.47 16.85
CA TRP A 63 14.79 1.43 17.67
C TRP A 63 14.69 2.65 18.59
N ARG A 64 15.77 3.01 19.28
CA ARG A 64 15.79 4.15 20.20
C ARG A 64 15.45 5.47 19.50
N GLN A 65 15.95 5.67 18.28
CA GLN A 65 15.63 6.86 17.49
C GLN A 65 14.19 6.85 16.96
N PHE A 66 13.70 5.69 16.53
CA PHE A 66 12.29 5.51 16.19
C PHE A 66 11.37 5.85 17.37
N GLU A 67 11.64 5.26 18.53
CA GLU A 67 10.87 5.44 19.76
C GLU A 67 10.82 6.92 20.14
N LYS A 68 12.00 7.58 20.20
CA LYS A 68 12.12 9.01 20.46
C LYS A 68 11.25 9.86 19.52
N ALA A 69 11.23 9.54 18.22
CA ALA A 69 10.44 10.28 17.23
C ALA A 69 8.92 10.16 17.46
N VAL A 70 8.46 9.07 18.08
CA VAL A 70 7.03 8.78 18.29
C VAL A 70 6.58 9.23 19.68
N VAL A 71 7.26 8.80 20.74
CA VAL A 71 6.76 8.95 22.12
C VAL A 71 6.98 10.34 22.70
N GLN A 72 7.86 11.15 22.10
CA GLN A 72 8.07 12.55 22.53
C GLN A 72 7.09 13.53 21.87
N GLN A 73 6.11 13.02 21.11
CA GLN A 73 5.21 13.82 20.30
C GLN A 73 3.77 13.33 20.46
N ALA A 74 2.83 14.26 20.41
CA ALA A 74 1.42 13.91 20.27
C ALA A 74 1.17 13.21 18.93
N SER A 75 0.18 12.32 18.89
CA SER A 75 -0.17 11.47 17.73
C SER A 75 -0.41 12.20 16.39
N CYS A 76 -0.69 13.51 16.41
CA CYS A 76 -0.86 14.32 15.20
C CYS A 76 0.20 15.44 15.07
N ASN A 77 1.36 15.28 15.70
CA ASN A 77 2.46 16.24 15.65
C ASN A 77 3.79 15.60 15.23
N VAL A 78 3.75 14.46 14.55
CA VAL A 78 4.96 13.77 14.10
C VAL A 78 5.22 14.07 12.63
N THR A 79 6.26 14.85 12.34
CA THR A 79 6.72 15.13 10.97
C THR A 79 7.81 14.16 10.52
N GLU A 80 8.15 14.21 9.24
CA GLU A 80 9.25 13.48 8.62
C GLU A 80 10.61 13.86 9.20
N GLU A 81 10.73 15.06 9.76
CA GLU A 81 11.97 15.57 10.37
C GLU A 81 12.32 14.84 11.67
N HIS A 82 11.30 14.45 12.46
CA HIS A 82 11.52 13.67 13.68
C HIS A 82 12.15 12.31 13.40
N TYR A 83 11.93 11.74 12.21
CA TYR A 83 12.53 10.47 11.82
C TYR A 83 13.93 10.61 11.19
N CYS A 84 14.44 11.82 10.93
CA CYS A 84 15.70 12.01 10.21
C CYS A 84 16.89 11.31 10.88
N GLU A 85 17.00 11.37 12.22
CA GLU A 85 18.07 10.70 12.96
C GLU A 85 18.04 9.18 12.71
N MET A 86 16.86 8.55 12.80
CA MET A 86 16.69 7.12 12.49
C MET A 86 17.08 6.78 11.05
N PHE A 87 16.61 7.54 10.06
CA PHE A 87 16.92 7.28 8.66
C PHE A 87 18.42 7.44 8.34
N SER A 88 19.12 8.37 9.00
CA SER A 88 20.56 8.58 8.81
C SER A 88 21.41 7.36 9.20
N MET A 89 20.89 6.50 10.08
CA MET A 89 21.53 5.27 10.54
C MET A 89 21.24 4.07 9.64
N MET A 90 20.36 4.23 8.66
CA MET A 90 19.90 3.16 7.77
C MET A 90 20.27 3.44 6.30
N PRO A 91 21.50 3.88 5.97
CA PRO A 91 21.86 4.13 4.57
C PRO A 91 21.82 2.82 3.80
N GLN A 92 21.14 2.84 2.65
CA GLN A 92 21.06 1.72 1.72
C GLN A 92 21.31 2.20 0.31
N VAL A 93 21.94 1.34 -0.49
CA VAL A 93 22.06 1.51 -1.94
C VAL A 93 21.60 0.21 -2.58
N TRP A 94 20.64 0.31 -3.49
CA TRP A 94 20.12 -0.82 -4.22
C TRP A 94 20.61 -0.84 -5.67
N PRO A 95 20.72 -2.02 -6.29
CA PRO A 95 21.04 -2.10 -7.71
C PRO A 95 19.98 -1.39 -8.56
N CYS A 96 20.42 -0.71 -9.61
CA CYS A 96 19.53 -0.12 -10.61
C CYS A 96 18.69 -1.19 -11.32
N ASP A 97 17.67 -0.72 -12.06
CA ASP A 97 16.77 -1.55 -12.90
C ASP A 97 15.80 -2.45 -12.12
N ARG A 98 15.75 -2.29 -10.79
CA ARG A 98 15.07 -3.20 -9.87
C ARG A 98 13.90 -2.60 -9.09
N PHE A 99 13.71 -1.29 -9.16
CA PHE A 99 12.74 -0.57 -8.31
C PHE A 99 11.31 -0.80 -8.79
N LEU A 100 10.46 -1.31 -7.89
CA LEU A 100 9.06 -1.60 -8.14
C LEU A 100 8.17 -0.75 -7.22
N PHE A 101 7.59 0.29 -7.80
CA PHE A 101 6.59 1.13 -7.18
C PHE A 101 5.19 0.54 -7.38
N TRP A 102 4.26 0.92 -6.52
CA TRP A 102 2.90 0.42 -6.61
C TRP A 102 1.89 1.36 -5.97
N SER A 103 0.65 1.31 -6.43
CA SER A 103 -0.46 2.06 -5.83
C SER A 103 -1.72 1.21 -5.87
N LYS A 104 -2.29 0.94 -4.69
CA LYS A 104 -3.52 0.16 -4.50
C LYS A 104 -3.45 -1.27 -5.10
N THR A 105 -2.24 -1.84 -5.15
CA THR A 105 -1.92 -3.18 -5.72
C THR A 105 -1.05 -4.03 -4.79
N ARG A 106 -1.04 -3.73 -3.47
CA ARG A 106 -0.16 -4.33 -2.44
C ARG A 106 -0.05 -5.86 -2.49
N MET A 107 -1.19 -6.56 -2.53
CA MET A 107 -1.17 -8.03 -2.50
C MET A 107 -0.49 -8.61 -3.74
N LEU A 108 -0.79 -8.03 -4.91
CA LEU A 108 -0.21 -8.47 -6.18
C LEU A 108 1.26 -8.11 -6.30
N VAL A 109 1.67 -6.90 -5.87
CA VAL A 109 3.06 -6.46 -6.00
C VAL A 109 4.01 -7.31 -5.15
N HIS A 110 3.63 -7.68 -3.92
CA HIS A 110 4.45 -8.54 -3.08
C HIS A 110 4.55 -9.96 -3.65
N SER A 111 3.46 -10.48 -4.23
CA SER A 111 3.48 -11.78 -4.92
C SER A 111 4.37 -11.72 -6.16
N TYR A 112 4.31 -10.62 -6.91
CA TYR A 112 5.13 -10.39 -8.09
C TYR A 112 6.62 -10.30 -7.73
N ALA A 113 6.99 -9.52 -6.72
CA ALA A 113 8.38 -9.40 -6.26
C ALA A 113 8.93 -10.72 -5.71
N ALA A 114 8.12 -11.49 -4.98
CA ALA A 114 8.53 -12.80 -4.44
C ALA A 114 8.86 -13.82 -5.55
N VAL A 115 8.09 -13.82 -6.64
CA VAL A 115 8.30 -14.69 -7.81
C VAL A 115 9.46 -14.17 -8.66
N PHE A 116 9.48 -12.86 -8.92
CA PHE A 116 10.51 -12.18 -9.70
C PHE A 116 11.48 -11.46 -8.76
N ARG A 117 12.35 -12.25 -8.10
CA ARG A 117 13.34 -11.82 -7.10
C ARG A 117 14.35 -10.73 -7.56
N HIS A 118 14.21 -10.25 -8.79
CA HIS A 118 14.90 -9.09 -9.30
C HIS A 118 14.22 -7.77 -8.90
N PHE A 119 12.91 -7.76 -8.65
CA PHE A 119 12.21 -6.56 -8.20
C PHE A 119 12.28 -6.36 -6.69
N TRP A 120 12.30 -5.09 -6.29
CA TRP A 120 12.36 -4.66 -4.90
C TRP A 120 11.33 -3.55 -4.71
N THR A 121 10.43 -3.74 -3.77
CA THR A 121 9.50 -2.68 -3.35
C THR A 121 10.09 -1.90 -2.18
N LEU A 122 9.40 -0.84 -1.75
CA LEU A 122 9.78 -0.11 -0.55
C LEU A 122 9.86 -1.04 0.66
N GLU A 123 8.94 -2.00 0.76
CA GLU A 123 8.85 -3.00 1.83
C GLU A 123 10.05 -3.96 1.89
N ASP A 124 10.84 -4.08 0.82
CA ASP A 124 12.07 -4.88 0.81
C ASP A 124 13.32 -4.11 1.29
N THR A 125 13.21 -2.78 1.45
CA THR A 125 14.25 -1.97 2.12
C THR A 125 14.30 -2.28 3.62
N LEU A 126 15.37 -1.89 4.32
CA LEU A 126 15.47 -2.11 5.76
C LEU A 126 14.29 -1.43 6.48
N VAL A 127 14.08 -0.13 6.25
CA VAL A 127 12.98 0.61 6.89
C VAL A 127 11.61 0.02 6.54
N GLY A 128 11.40 -0.36 5.27
CA GLY A 128 10.19 -1.02 4.84
C GLY A 128 9.97 -2.32 5.60
N PHE A 129 10.96 -3.20 5.59
CA PHE A 129 10.90 -4.51 6.24
C PHE A 129 10.62 -4.42 7.74
N LEU A 130 11.26 -3.47 8.44
CA LEU A 130 11.09 -3.26 9.88
C LEU A 130 9.65 -2.89 10.22
N PHE A 131 9.09 -1.91 9.51
CA PHE A 131 7.82 -1.27 9.87
C PHE A 131 6.61 -1.76 9.07
N ASN A 132 6.81 -2.68 8.12
CA ASN A 132 5.74 -3.19 7.29
C ASN A 132 4.57 -3.78 8.10
N ASP A 133 3.34 -3.36 7.79
CA ASP A 133 2.10 -3.76 8.47
C ASP A 133 2.03 -3.43 9.98
N LEU A 134 2.93 -2.60 10.51
CA LEU A 134 2.87 -2.13 11.90
C LEU A 134 2.08 -0.82 12.00
N ILE A 135 1.45 -0.61 13.16
CA ILE A 135 0.75 0.62 13.54
C ILE A 135 1.38 1.13 14.82
N TRP A 136 1.56 2.45 14.94
CA TRP A 136 2.09 3.08 16.14
C TRP A 136 1.62 4.51 16.28
N CYS A 137 1.54 4.96 17.53
CA CYS A 137 1.31 6.35 17.89
C CYS A 137 1.74 6.59 19.36
N GLY A 138 2.02 7.84 19.71
CA GLY A 138 2.37 8.25 21.07
C GLY A 138 1.14 8.70 21.87
N GLN A 139 1.20 8.57 23.18
CA GLN A 139 0.19 9.12 24.10
C GLN A 139 0.23 10.66 24.11
N GLU A 140 -0.86 11.31 24.53
CA GLU A 140 -0.90 12.79 24.61
C GLU A 140 -0.20 13.33 25.86
N GLU A 141 -0.31 12.62 27.00
CA GLU A 141 0.14 13.11 28.31
C GLU A 141 1.46 12.49 28.76
N ASP A 142 1.74 11.26 28.33
CA ASP A 142 2.87 10.45 28.76
C ASP A 142 3.84 10.18 27.58
N SER A 143 5.13 10.06 27.89
CA SER A 143 6.16 9.71 26.89
C SER A 143 6.23 8.21 26.64
N ASP A 144 5.11 7.61 26.22
CA ASP A 144 4.98 6.20 25.86
C ASP A 144 4.07 6.02 24.63
N PHE A 145 4.04 4.80 24.08
CA PHE A 145 3.14 4.42 23.01
C PHE A 145 1.70 4.28 23.52
N ASP A 146 0.73 4.69 22.71
CA ASP A 146 -0.68 4.39 22.99
C ASP A 146 -1.03 3.01 22.41
N PHE A 147 -1.14 2.01 23.27
CA PHE A 147 -1.57 0.65 22.91
C PHE A 147 -3.10 0.47 22.89
N ASN A 148 -3.86 1.44 23.39
CA ASN A 148 -5.31 1.37 23.47
C ASN A 148 -5.96 1.85 22.17
N SER A 149 -5.50 2.99 21.64
CA SER A 149 -6.14 3.62 20.48
C SER A 149 -5.21 4.56 19.72
N CYS A 150 -4.99 4.31 18.44
CA CYS A 150 -4.36 5.29 17.55
C CYS A 150 -5.41 5.99 16.67
N PRO A 151 -5.22 7.29 16.37
CA PRO A 151 -6.03 7.94 15.35
C PRO A 151 -5.84 7.24 14.00
N ALA A 152 -6.86 7.28 13.14
CA ALA A 152 -6.70 6.84 11.77
C ALA A 152 -5.60 7.68 11.07
N TRP A 153 -4.79 7.05 10.23
CA TRP A 153 -3.69 7.74 9.53
C TRP A 153 -4.17 8.90 8.63
N SER A 154 -5.44 8.88 8.21
CA SER A 154 -6.07 9.94 7.41
C SER A 154 -6.57 11.13 8.24
N THR A 155 -6.58 11.02 9.57
CA THR A 155 -7.07 12.08 10.48
C THR A 155 -6.22 13.34 10.40
N CYS A 156 -4.90 13.20 10.23
CA CYS A 156 -3.97 14.33 10.19
C CYS A 156 -2.78 14.03 9.27
N ARG A 157 -2.21 15.11 8.69
CA ARG A 157 -1.07 15.00 7.76
C ARG A 157 0.24 14.64 8.45
N THR A 158 0.33 14.89 9.75
CA THR A 158 1.49 14.69 10.63
C THR A 158 1.27 13.48 11.56
N HIS A 159 0.58 12.47 11.04
CA HIS A 159 0.43 11.19 11.70
C HIS A 159 1.75 10.41 11.66
N PRO A 160 2.24 9.80 12.76
CA PRO A 160 3.55 9.15 12.84
C PRO A 160 3.77 8.10 11.76
N VAL A 161 2.80 7.19 11.58
CA VAL A 161 2.87 6.18 10.50
C VAL A 161 2.97 6.84 9.12
N TYR A 162 2.13 7.83 8.82
CA TYR A 162 2.14 8.50 7.51
C TYR A 162 3.46 9.23 7.25
N SER A 163 3.99 9.92 8.26
CA SER A 163 5.25 10.66 8.16
C SER A 163 6.46 9.75 7.95
N LEU A 164 6.51 8.59 8.61
CA LEU A 164 7.56 7.59 8.36
C LEU A 164 7.48 7.09 6.92
N TRP A 165 6.29 6.67 6.47
CA TRP A 165 6.12 6.16 5.10
C TRP A 165 6.39 7.23 4.05
N LYS A 166 6.03 8.49 4.31
CA LYS A 166 6.34 9.61 3.42
C LYS A 166 7.85 9.81 3.27
N ARG A 167 8.60 9.80 4.38
CA ARG A 167 10.07 9.87 4.32
C ARG A 167 10.67 8.64 3.63
N ALA A 168 10.16 7.44 3.93
CA ALA A 168 10.64 6.20 3.33
C ALA A 168 10.41 6.18 1.80
N SER A 169 9.20 6.53 1.35
CA SER A 169 8.82 6.67 -0.06
C SER A 169 9.68 7.69 -0.78
N GLN A 170 9.94 8.86 -0.17
CA GLN A 170 10.85 9.86 -0.74
C GLN A 170 12.25 9.27 -0.93
N ASN A 171 12.86 8.70 0.12
CA ASN A 171 14.21 8.14 0.04
C ASN A 171 14.31 7.01 -1.00
N PHE A 172 13.28 6.16 -1.11
CA PHE A 172 13.24 5.07 -2.08
C PHE A 172 13.19 5.58 -3.53
N ALA A 173 12.41 6.63 -3.78
CA ALA A 173 12.34 7.28 -5.08
C ALA A 173 13.61 8.06 -5.45
N GLU A 174 14.22 8.77 -4.50
CA GLU A 174 15.50 9.48 -4.72
C GLU A 174 16.65 8.53 -5.04
N MET A 175 16.60 7.33 -4.47
CA MET A 175 17.59 6.27 -4.69
C MET A 175 17.42 5.56 -6.04
N ALA A 176 16.21 5.57 -6.61
CA ALA A 176 15.87 4.83 -7.82
C ALA A 176 16.74 5.22 -9.03
N CYS A 177 17.12 4.22 -9.82
CA CYS A 177 17.95 4.40 -11.00
C CYS A 177 17.72 3.30 -12.05
N GLY A 178 18.09 3.60 -13.29
CA GLY A 178 17.87 2.72 -14.43
C GLY A 178 16.39 2.65 -14.81
N ASN A 179 15.91 1.44 -15.10
CA ASN A 179 14.53 1.17 -15.43
C ASN A 179 13.71 0.91 -14.16
N VAL A 180 12.68 1.71 -13.92
CA VAL A 180 11.77 1.51 -12.79
C VAL A 180 10.44 0.98 -13.30
N THR A 181 9.71 0.25 -12.46
CA THR A 181 8.37 -0.25 -12.77
C THR A 181 7.37 0.30 -11.78
N VAL A 182 6.19 0.69 -12.25
CA VAL A 182 5.05 1.02 -11.38
C VAL A 182 3.85 0.14 -11.72
N LEU A 183 3.27 -0.46 -10.68
CA LEU A 183 2.08 -1.31 -10.79
C LEU A 183 0.83 -0.57 -10.29
N LEU A 184 -0.15 -0.34 -11.18
CA LEU A 184 -1.38 0.40 -10.90
C LEU A 184 -2.62 -0.47 -11.12
N ASN A 185 -3.67 -0.23 -10.34
CA ASN A 185 -4.92 -0.96 -10.42
C ASN A 185 -5.89 -0.29 -11.42
N GLY A 186 -6.11 -0.90 -12.57
CA GLY A 186 -7.05 -0.48 -13.61
C GLY A 186 -8.50 -0.92 -13.37
N SER A 187 -8.78 -1.73 -12.33
CA SER A 187 -10.14 -2.12 -11.95
C SER A 187 -10.86 -1.14 -11.03
N ILE A 188 -10.28 0.04 -10.83
CA ILE A 188 -10.81 1.11 -10.00
C ILE A 188 -10.72 2.45 -10.75
N THR A 189 -11.52 3.42 -10.34
CA THR A 189 -11.33 4.82 -10.77
C THR A 189 -10.12 5.43 -10.08
N ASN A 190 -9.46 6.37 -10.75
CA ASN A 190 -8.21 7.00 -10.28
C ASN A 190 -7.15 5.94 -9.97
N ALA A 191 -6.86 5.10 -10.98
CA ALA A 191 -5.77 4.13 -10.93
C ALA A 191 -4.44 4.81 -10.57
N PHE A 192 -4.17 5.96 -11.20
CA PHE A 192 -3.26 6.97 -10.73
C PHE A 192 -4.03 8.02 -9.91
N ASN A 193 -3.43 8.50 -8.82
CA ASN A 193 -3.96 9.63 -8.06
C ASN A 193 -2.81 10.52 -7.65
N ARG A 194 -2.81 11.77 -8.13
CA ARG A 194 -1.77 12.76 -7.83
C ARG A 194 -1.58 13.02 -6.32
N LYS A 195 -2.61 12.79 -5.49
CA LYS A 195 -2.56 12.95 -4.03
C LYS A 195 -2.13 11.68 -3.26
N SER A 196 -1.95 10.55 -3.94
CA SER A 196 -1.44 9.31 -3.31
C SER A 196 0.03 9.42 -2.94
N MET A 197 0.56 8.46 -2.16
CA MET A 197 1.99 8.39 -1.83
C MET A 197 2.84 8.31 -3.11
N PHE A 198 2.47 7.41 -4.03
CA PHE A 198 3.11 7.33 -5.34
C PHE A 198 3.04 8.65 -6.10
N GLY A 199 1.86 9.27 -6.17
CA GLY A 199 1.63 10.46 -6.98
C GLY A 199 2.27 11.73 -6.45
N SER A 200 2.27 11.95 -5.13
CA SER A 200 2.67 13.22 -4.50
C SER A 200 4.07 13.20 -3.87
N VAL A 201 4.63 12.00 -3.64
CA VAL A 201 5.92 11.83 -2.97
C VAL A 201 6.89 11.12 -3.89
N GLU A 202 6.58 9.87 -4.26
CA GLU A 202 7.54 9.03 -4.98
C GLU A 202 7.79 9.57 -6.38
N LEU A 203 6.73 9.82 -7.15
CA LEU A 203 6.83 10.36 -8.50
C LEU A 203 7.63 11.67 -8.48
N ASP A 204 7.30 12.61 -7.60
CA ASP A 204 7.99 13.91 -7.48
C ASP A 204 9.46 13.80 -7.09
N SER A 205 9.82 12.76 -6.34
CA SER A 205 11.18 12.51 -5.89
C SER A 205 12.05 11.74 -6.92
N LEU A 206 11.45 11.19 -7.99
CA LEU A 206 12.22 10.53 -9.05
C LEU A 206 13.15 11.52 -9.76
N ASN A 207 14.41 11.11 -9.95
CA ASN A 207 15.41 11.91 -10.64
C ASN A 207 15.53 11.50 -12.12
N PRO A 208 15.18 12.38 -13.09
CA PRO A 208 15.23 12.06 -14.53
C PRO A 208 16.66 11.87 -15.07
N GLN A 209 17.70 12.25 -14.32
CA GLN A 209 19.09 11.99 -14.69
C GLN A 209 19.57 10.59 -14.27
N ARG A 210 18.86 9.94 -13.34
CA ARG A 210 19.20 8.60 -12.83
C ARG A 210 18.25 7.51 -13.34
N VAL A 211 16.98 7.86 -13.51
CA VAL A 211 15.94 6.97 -14.02
C VAL A 211 15.87 7.12 -15.53
N ASN A 212 16.26 6.08 -16.24
CA ASN A 212 16.29 6.03 -17.70
C ASN A 212 14.89 5.84 -18.29
N TYR A 213 14.06 5.05 -17.59
CA TYR A 213 12.80 4.56 -18.15
C TYR A 213 11.79 4.19 -17.06
N VAL A 214 10.51 4.52 -17.27
CA VAL A 214 9.40 4.18 -16.36
C VAL A 214 8.45 3.20 -17.05
N ASN A 215 8.41 1.96 -16.58
CA ASN A 215 7.50 0.93 -17.06
C ASN A 215 6.18 0.97 -16.27
N ILE A 216 5.12 1.48 -16.88
CA ILE A 216 3.79 1.52 -16.27
C ILE A 216 3.07 0.20 -16.60
N LYS A 217 2.68 -0.55 -15.57
CA LYS A 217 1.84 -1.73 -15.70
C LYS A 217 0.48 -1.43 -15.09
N VAL A 218 -0.56 -1.37 -15.93
CA VAL A 218 -1.94 -1.20 -15.48
C VAL A 218 -2.60 -2.57 -15.50
N VAL A 219 -2.91 -3.09 -14.31
CA VAL A 219 -3.49 -4.41 -14.12
C VAL A 219 -4.96 -4.31 -13.76
N THR A 220 -5.76 -5.17 -14.36
CA THR A 220 -7.18 -5.33 -14.02
C THR A 220 -7.37 -6.67 -13.34
N ASN A 221 -8.10 -6.67 -12.23
CA ASN A 221 -8.41 -7.86 -11.47
C ASN A 221 -9.22 -8.84 -12.32
N PRO A 222 -9.01 -10.16 -12.22
CA PRO A 222 -9.73 -11.14 -13.04
C PRO A 222 -11.26 -11.06 -12.97
N GLU A 223 -11.77 -10.78 -11.76
CA GLU A 223 -13.19 -10.61 -11.43
C GLU A 223 -13.66 -9.15 -11.51
N GLY A 224 -12.72 -8.20 -11.63
CA GLY A 224 -12.99 -6.79 -11.53
C GLY A 224 -13.42 -6.18 -12.87
N PRO A 225 -14.12 -5.03 -12.85
CA PRO A 225 -14.36 -4.26 -14.06
C PRO A 225 -13.04 -3.78 -14.67
N HIS A 226 -13.01 -3.54 -15.97
CA HIS A 226 -11.91 -2.83 -16.64
C HIS A 226 -12.27 -1.34 -16.70
N ILE A 227 -11.84 -0.57 -15.70
CA ILE A 227 -12.24 0.85 -15.54
C ILE A 227 -11.24 1.80 -16.21
N GLU A 228 -9.95 1.61 -15.94
CA GLU A 228 -8.87 2.43 -16.50
C GLU A 228 -7.81 1.55 -17.14
N SER A 229 -7.17 2.08 -18.19
CA SER A 229 -6.16 1.40 -18.98
C SER A 229 -5.14 2.41 -19.51
N CYS A 230 -4.06 1.94 -20.12
CA CYS A 230 -3.09 2.79 -20.78
C CYS A 230 -3.74 3.74 -21.79
N GLY A 231 -3.53 5.05 -21.59
CA GLY A 231 -4.12 6.09 -22.42
C GLY A 231 -5.57 6.46 -22.07
N GLN A 232 -6.11 5.95 -20.96
CA GLN A 232 -7.46 6.27 -20.48
C GLN A 232 -7.45 6.71 -19.02
N GLY A 233 -8.45 7.52 -18.64
CA GLY A 233 -8.65 7.97 -17.26
C GLY A 233 -7.42 8.69 -16.68
N SER A 234 -7.14 8.43 -15.40
CA SER A 234 -6.03 9.05 -14.68
C SER A 234 -4.64 8.64 -15.19
N ILE A 235 -4.53 7.56 -15.96
CA ILE A 235 -3.25 7.12 -16.54
C ILE A 235 -2.73 8.12 -17.58
N VAL A 236 -3.62 8.86 -18.25
CA VAL A 236 -3.24 9.94 -19.17
C VAL A 236 -2.51 11.06 -18.42
N GLU A 237 -3.00 11.42 -17.22
CA GLU A 237 -2.36 12.43 -16.37
C GLU A 237 -0.96 11.99 -15.95
N LEU A 238 -0.79 10.73 -15.52
CA LEU A 238 0.52 10.18 -15.19
C LEU A 238 1.50 10.26 -16.38
N ILE A 239 1.05 9.86 -17.57
CA ILE A 239 1.85 9.93 -18.80
C ILE A 239 2.27 11.37 -19.12
N GLN A 240 1.38 12.34 -18.96
CA GLN A 240 1.69 13.76 -19.16
C GLN A 240 2.72 14.27 -18.14
N ILE A 241 2.60 13.89 -16.86
CA ILE A 241 3.59 14.24 -15.83
C ILE A 241 4.96 13.63 -16.16
N LEU A 242 5.01 12.36 -16.56
CA LEU A 242 6.26 11.71 -16.93
C LEU A 242 6.91 12.38 -18.14
N GLY A 243 6.14 12.66 -19.19
CA GLY A 243 6.61 13.35 -20.38
C GLY A 243 7.12 14.77 -20.12
N SER A 244 6.36 15.57 -19.35
CA SER A 244 6.76 16.95 -19.00
C SER A 244 8.03 17.02 -18.15
N ARG A 245 8.32 15.97 -17.38
CA ARG A 245 9.54 15.86 -16.56
C ARG A 245 10.71 15.18 -17.27
N GLY A 246 10.54 14.83 -18.55
CA GLY A 246 11.61 14.29 -19.39
C GLY A 246 11.86 12.79 -19.23
N PHE A 247 10.98 12.05 -18.56
CA PHE A 247 11.11 10.60 -18.46
C PHE A 247 10.67 9.92 -19.76
N ARG A 248 11.41 8.88 -20.14
CA ARG A 248 10.92 7.90 -21.11
C ARG A 248 10.02 6.91 -20.40
N TRP A 249 8.96 6.46 -21.06
CA TRP A 249 7.98 5.58 -20.44
C TRP A 249 7.36 4.60 -21.43
N THR A 250 6.91 3.47 -20.90
CA THR A 250 5.99 2.53 -21.57
C THR A 250 4.75 2.38 -20.71
N CYS A 251 3.64 2.02 -21.34
CA CYS A 251 2.45 1.61 -20.61
C CYS A 251 1.94 0.29 -21.20
N THR A 252 1.81 -0.72 -20.35
CA THR A 252 1.31 -2.05 -20.72
C THR A 252 0.04 -2.35 -19.94
N ASN A 253 -1.03 -2.64 -20.67
CA ASN A 253 -2.21 -3.31 -20.12
C ASN A 253 -1.97 -4.82 -20.15
N SER A 254 -2.53 -5.55 -19.19
CA SER A 254 -2.65 -7.01 -19.28
C SER A 254 -1.32 -7.74 -19.47
N ASP A 255 -0.31 -7.40 -18.67
CA ASP A 255 0.95 -8.13 -18.62
C ASP A 255 0.69 -9.61 -18.29
N LEU A 256 1.07 -10.50 -19.21
CA LEU A 256 0.78 -11.93 -19.15
C LEU A 256 1.21 -12.56 -17.82
N THR A 257 2.39 -12.19 -17.32
CA THR A 257 2.91 -12.71 -16.06
C THR A 257 2.04 -12.29 -14.88
N LEU A 258 1.61 -11.04 -14.84
CA LEU A 258 0.72 -10.54 -13.79
C LEU A 258 -0.68 -11.15 -13.90
N VAL A 259 -1.17 -11.44 -15.11
CA VAL A 259 -2.44 -12.17 -15.28
C VAL A 259 -2.29 -13.60 -14.76
N ILE A 260 -1.23 -14.32 -15.12
CA ILE A 260 -0.96 -15.67 -14.62
C ILE A 260 -0.95 -15.67 -13.09
N LEU A 261 -0.23 -14.74 -12.45
CA LEU A 261 -0.17 -14.65 -10.99
C LEU A 261 -1.54 -14.44 -10.34
N GLN A 262 -2.40 -13.61 -10.94
CA GLN A 262 -3.76 -13.38 -10.44
C GLN A 262 -4.66 -14.61 -10.63
N CYS A 263 -4.39 -15.44 -11.64
CA CYS A 263 -5.17 -16.63 -11.97
C CYS A 263 -4.78 -17.89 -11.19
N ILE A 264 -3.67 -17.89 -10.43
CA ILE A 264 -3.19 -19.07 -9.68
C ILE A 264 -4.24 -19.58 -8.68
N GLN A 265 -4.99 -18.67 -8.06
CA GLN A 265 -5.99 -19.03 -7.04
C GLN A 265 -7.28 -19.59 -7.66
N ASP A 266 -7.66 -19.13 -8.84
CA ASP A 266 -8.85 -19.59 -9.55
C ASP A 266 -8.70 -19.44 -11.07
N LEU A 267 -8.46 -20.56 -11.75
CA LEU A 267 -8.34 -20.63 -13.21
C LEU A 267 -9.69 -20.55 -13.94
N ASN A 268 -10.81 -20.69 -13.23
CA ASN A 268 -12.13 -20.70 -13.85
C ASN A 268 -12.67 -19.30 -14.15
N GLN A 269 -11.98 -18.25 -13.70
CA GLN A 269 -12.35 -16.88 -14.00
C GLN A 269 -12.31 -16.61 -15.51
N PRO A 270 -13.28 -15.87 -16.09
CA PRO A 270 -13.37 -15.66 -17.54
C PRO A 270 -12.08 -15.11 -18.16
N SER A 271 -11.41 -14.19 -17.47
CA SER A 271 -10.14 -13.58 -17.87
C SER A 271 -8.94 -14.55 -17.78
N CYS A 272 -9.05 -15.62 -16.99
CA CYS A 272 -8.05 -16.67 -16.82
C CYS A 272 -8.24 -17.86 -17.77
N GLN A 273 -9.46 -18.10 -18.25
CA GLN A 273 -9.76 -19.19 -19.17
C GLN A 273 -9.00 -19.07 -20.51
N MET A 274 -8.75 -17.85 -21.00
CA MET A 274 -7.93 -17.63 -22.21
C MET A 274 -6.46 -18.05 -22.02
N LEU A 275 -5.95 -18.02 -20.78
CA LEU A 275 -4.63 -18.55 -20.46
C LEU A 275 -4.62 -20.07 -20.40
N ALA A 276 -5.64 -20.66 -19.79
CA ALA A 276 -5.76 -22.12 -19.71
C ALA A 276 -5.86 -22.76 -21.10
N SER A 277 -6.64 -22.18 -22.02
CA SER A 277 -6.81 -22.70 -23.38
C SER A 277 -5.53 -22.61 -24.22
N SER A 278 -4.78 -21.51 -24.11
CA SER A 278 -3.50 -21.34 -24.82
C SER A 278 -2.39 -22.26 -24.28
N MET A 279 -2.32 -22.49 -22.96
CA MET A 279 -1.38 -23.45 -22.37
C MET A 279 -1.70 -24.91 -22.70
N LEU A 280 -2.99 -25.27 -22.80
CA LEU A 280 -3.42 -26.61 -23.21
C LEU A 280 -3.09 -26.90 -24.68
N GLN A 281 -3.29 -25.92 -25.58
CA GLN A 281 -2.93 -26.07 -27.00
C GLN A 281 -1.42 -26.23 -27.24
N GLN A 282 -0.58 -25.59 -26.43
CA GLN A 282 0.89 -25.75 -26.52
C GLN A 282 1.35 -27.16 -26.10
N LYS A 283 0.69 -27.78 -25.11
CA LYS A 283 1.01 -29.13 -24.64
C LYS A 283 0.75 -30.20 -25.70
N ASP A 284 -0.33 -30.03 -26.48
CA ASP A 284 -0.68 -30.93 -27.57
C ASP A 284 0.29 -30.81 -28.77
N GLN A 285 0.88 -29.63 -28.99
CA GLN A 285 1.85 -29.41 -30.07
C GLN A 285 3.26 -29.92 -29.75
N THR A 286 3.65 -29.97 -28.46
CA THR A 286 4.95 -30.50 -28.03
C THR A 286 4.97 -32.02 -27.83
N SER A 287 3.82 -32.70 -27.98
CA SER A 287 3.66 -34.15 -27.80
C SER A 287 3.59 -34.94 -29.13
N THR A 288 3.93 -34.30 -30.24
CA THR A 288 4.09 -34.87 -31.60
C THR A 288 5.47 -34.57 -32.13
#